data_AF-A0A383AJ93-F1
#
_entry.id   AF-A0A383AJ93-F1
#
_cell.length_a   1.000
_cell.length_b   1.000
_cell.length_c   1.000
_cell.angle_alpha   90.00
_cell.angle_beta   90.00
_cell.angle_gamma   90.00
#
_symmetry.space_group_name_H-M   'P 1'
#
loop_
_entity.id
_entity.type
_entity.pdbx_description
1 polymer ?
#
loop_
_entity_poly.entity_id
_entity_poly.type
_entity_poly.pdbx_seq_one_letter_code
_entity_poly.pdbx_strand_id
1 'polypeptide(L)'
;FTTIGKAGGNAAAQSEAISRLISLALRSGIDPKDVVNQLKGISGPNPTWENGQLILSTPDAIGKALESYLFDFEHPVTAEDTPEEVAKTRFTMVDSSPSQQTPNYSARTMTTCPDCGSDIFHENGCVTCPSCGFSKCD
;
A
#
# COMPACT_ATOMS: atom_id res chain seq x y z
N PHE A 1 9.45 4.96 -8.05
CA PHE A 1 8.30 4.10 -8.43
C PHE A 1 7.34 4.00 -7.27
N THR A 2 7.83 3.88 -6.03
CA THR A 2 6.98 3.91 -4.82
C THR A 2 7.22 5.12 -3.94
N THR A 3 6.14 5.81 -3.55
CA THR A 3 6.16 6.92 -2.59
C THR A 3 5.24 6.54 -1.43
N ILE A 4 5.80 6.37 -0.23
CA ILE A 4 5.02 6.04 0.97
C ILE A 4 5.50 6.90 2.15
N GLY A 5 4.57 7.52 2.87
CA GLY A 5 4.86 8.36 4.05
C GLY A 5 5.35 9.78 3.75
N LYS A 6 5.67 10.54 4.82
CA LYS A 6 6.27 11.88 4.73
C LYS A 6 7.71 11.77 4.20
N ALA A 7 8.13 12.73 3.37
CA ALA A 7 9.50 12.79 2.85
C ALA A 7 10.54 12.74 3.98
N GLY A 8 11.57 11.91 3.83
CA GLY A 8 12.64 11.72 4.83
C GLY A 8 12.31 10.73 5.96
N GLY A 9 11.13 10.11 5.99
CA GLY A 9 10.80 9.05 6.93
C GLY A 9 11.45 7.70 6.58
N ASN A 10 11.64 6.82 7.57
CA ASN A 10 12.21 5.48 7.39
C ASN A 10 11.46 4.66 6.31
N ALA A 11 10.13 4.69 6.32
CA ALA A 11 9.31 4.00 5.31
C ALA A 11 9.54 4.55 3.89
N ALA A 12 9.69 5.86 3.75
CA ALA A 12 9.97 6.51 2.46
C ALA A 12 11.37 6.12 1.95
N ALA A 13 12.39 6.18 2.83
CA ALA A 13 13.77 5.83 2.49
C ALA A 13 13.91 4.36 2.08
N GLN A 14 13.29 3.43 2.82
CA GLN A 14 13.30 2.01 2.48
C GLN A 14 12.56 1.74 1.16
N SER A 15 11.40 2.37 0.95
CA SER A 15 10.65 2.24 -0.31
C SER A 15 11.45 2.76 -1.49
N GLU A 16 12.19 3.86 -1.34
CA GLU A 16 13.07 4.40 -2.37
C GLU A 16 14.26 3.46 -2.66
N ALA A 17 14.88 2.89 -1.62
CA ALA A 17 15.98 1.95 -1.78
C ALA A 17 15.53 0.68 -2.54
N ILE A 18 14.42 0.06 -2.12
CA ILE A 18 13.82 -1.11 -2.78
C ILE A 18 13.50 -0.78 -4.24
N SER A 19 12.85 0.36 -4.46
CA SER A 19 12.59 0.90 -5.78
C SER A 19 13.87 0.90 -6.64
N ARG A 20 14.94 1.57 -6.19
CA ARG A 20 16.18 1.71 -6.96
C ARG A 20 16.82 0.37 -7.30
N LEU A 21 16.77 -0.59 -6.37
CA LEU A 21 17.26 -1.95 -6.59
C LEU A 21 16.43 -2.69 -7.65
N ILE A 22 15.11 -2.59 -7.61
CA ILE A 22 14.22 -3.17 -8.64
C ILE A 22 14.57 -2.60 -10.02
N SER A 23 14.73 -1.28 -10.14
CA SER A 23 15.10 -0.67 -11.42
C SER A 23 16.50 -1.00 -11.90
N LEU A 24 17.43 -1.29 -10.99
CA LEU A 24 18.74 -1.82 -11.36
C LEU A 24 18.59 -3.25 -11.89
N ALA A 25 17.91 -4.12 -11.15
CA ALA A 25 17.67 -5.52 -11.51
C ALA A 25 17.04 -5.65 -12.91
N LEU A 26 15.97 -4.91 -13.18
CA LEU A 26 15.28 -4.92 -14.47
C LEU A 26 16.17 -4.43 -15.62
N ARG A 27 16.95 -3.35 -15.40
CA ARG A 27 17.90 -2.86 -16.42
C ARG A 27 19.09 -3.79 -16.64
N SER A 28 19.39 -4.65 -15.67
CA SER A 28 20.41 -5.69 -15.77
C SER A 28 19.92 -6.95 -16.47
N GLY A 29 18.66 -6.99 -16.95
CA GLY A 29 18.11 -8.12 -17.69
C GLY A 29 17.63 -9.28 -16.83
N ILE A 30 17.39 -9.06 -15.54
CA ILE A 30 16.71 -10.03 -14.68
C ILE A 30 15.24 -10.13 -15.12
N ASP A 31 14.72 -11.35 -15.20
CA ASP A 31 13.31 -11.58 -15.56
C ASP A 31 12.40 -10.87 -14.55
N PRO A 32 11.48 -10.00 -14.99
CA PRO A 32 10.49 -9.37 -14.12
C PRO A 32 9.72 -10.37 -13.23
N LYS A 33 9.46 -11.60 -13.72
CA LYS A 33 8.78 -12.65 -12.96
C LYS A 33 9.61 -13.10 -11.75
N ASP A 34 10.93 -13.15 -11.88
CA ASP A 34 11.80 -13.44 -10.74
C ASP A 34 11.74 -12.34 -9.69
N VAL A 35 11.73 -11.07 -10.11
CA VAL A 35 11.59 -9.93 -9.20
C VAL A 35 10.25 -9.98 -8.46
N VAL A 36 9.15 -10.28 -9.17
CA VAL A 36 7.82 -10.47 -8.57
C VAL A 36 7.86 -11.57 -7.50
N ASN A 37 8.46 -12.72 -7.81
CA ASN A 37 8.58 -13.85 -6.89
C ASN A 37 9.41 -13.52 -5.64
N GLN A 38 10.41 -12.64 -5.74
CA GLN A 38 11.18 -12.19 -4.57
C GLN A 38 10.39 -11.21 -3.68
N LEU A 39 9.47 -10.44 -4.26
CA LEU A 39 8.74 -9.37 -3.55
C LEU A 39 7.43 -9.85 -2.91
N LYS A 40 6.67 -10.69 -3.65
CA LYS A 40 5.38 -11.22 -3.18
C LYS A 40 5.56 -12.08 -1.94
N GLY A 41 4.67 -11.93 -0.98
CA GLY A 41 4.68 -12.71 0.25
C GLY A 41 5.59 -12.16 1.37
N ILE A 42 6.39 -11.11 1.11
CA ILE A 42 7.12 -10.43 2.19
C ILE A 42 6.10 -9.79 3.13
N SER A 43 6.07 -10.25 4.39
CA SER A 43 5.12 -9.78 5.39
C SER A 43 5.71 -8.69 6.27
N GLY A 44 4.89 -7.68 6.57
CA GLY A 44 5.20 -6.61 7.51
C GLY A 44 4.36 -6.72 8.79
N PRO A 45 4.55 -5.82 9.76
CA PRO A 45 3.78 -5.83 11.01
C PRO A 45 2.30 -5.49 10.80
N ASN A 46 1.98 -4.73 9.75
CA ASN A 46 0.66 -4.15 9.53
C ASN A 46 0.12 -4.52 8.14
N PRO A 47 -0.40 -5.75 7.95
CA PRO A 47 -1.07 -6.12 6.70
C PRO A 47 -2.41 -5.38 6.55
N THR A 48 -2.77 -5.00 5.33
CA THR A 48 -3.98 -4.22 5.03
C THR A 48 -4.74 -4.82 3.86
N TRP A 49 -6.06 -4.63 3.82
CA TRP A 49 -6.88 -5.00 2.67
C TRP A 49 -7.03 -3.80 1.74
N GLU A 50 -6.72 -3.97 0.46
CA GLU A 50 -6.85 -2.94 -0.57
C GLU A 50 -7.48 -3.56 -1.83
N ASN A 51 -8.55 -2.96 -2.35
CA ASN A 51 -9.27 -3.44 -3.55
C ASN A 51 -9.66 -4.93 -3.51
N GLY A 52 -10.07 -5.44 -2.35
CA GLY A 52 -10.44 -6.84 -2.16
C GLY A 52 -9.26 -7.81 -2.12
N GLN A 53 -8.03 -7.32 -2.12
CA GLN A 53 -6.81 -8.11 -2.01
C GLN A 53 -6.07 -7.80 -0.70
N LEU A 54 -5.57 -8.83 -0.02
CA LEU A 54 -4.73 -8.67 1.16
C LEU A 54 -3.34 -8.22 0.74
N ILE A 55 -2.85 -7.09 1.24
CA ILE A 55 -1.50 -6.57 1.06
C ILE A 55 -0.72 -6.79 2.37
N LEU A 56 0.37 -7.55 2.29
CA LEU A 56 1.12 -7.97 3.48
C LEU A 56 2.15 -6.92 3.93
N SER A 57 2.66 -6.13 2.98
CA SER A 57 3.64 -5.07 3.21
C SER A 57 3.84 -4.22 1.95
N THR A 58 4.69 -3.18 2.03
CA THR A 58 5.10 -2.37 0.88
C THR A 58 5.74 -3.20 -0.25
N PRO A 59 6.76 -4.06 -0.02
CA PRO A 59 7.32 -4.87 -1.10
C PRO A 59 6.31 -5.86 -1.69
N ASP A 60 5.44 -6.46 -0.88
CA ASP A 60 4.38 -7.34 -1.39
C ASP A 60 3.40 -6.59 -2.31
N ALA A 61 3.04 -5.35 -1.96
CA ALA A 61 2.23 -4.48 -2.81
C ALA A 61 2.91 -4.21 -4.16
N ILE A 62 4.23 -3.94 -4.16
CA ILE A 62 5.00 -3.74 -5.39
C ILE A 62 5.00 -5.02 -6.24
N GLY A 63 5.23 -6.18 -5.62
CA GLY A 63 5.23 -7.47 -6.31
C GLY A 63 3.90 -7.75 -7.00
N LYS A 64 2.78 -7.50 -6.30
CA LYS A 64 1.43 -7.62 -6.86
C LYS A 64 1.16 -6.64 -8.00
N ALA A 65 1.54 -5.38 -7.85
CA ALA A 65 1.38 -4.37 -8.90
C ALA A 65 2.20 -4.72 -10.16
N LEU A 66 3.43 -5.21 -9.98
CA LEU A 66 4.27 -5.68 -11.09
C LEU A 66 3.67 -6.92 -11.76
N GLU A 67 3.15 -7.88 -11.00
CA GLU A 67 2.48 -9.06 -11.54
C GLU A 67 1.27 -8.68 -12.40
N SER A 68 0.41 -7.79 -11.91
CA SER A 68 -0.74 -7.28 -12.68
C SER A 68 -0.29 -6.58 -13.96
N TYR A 69 0.76 -5.75 -13.89
CA TYR A 69 1.29 -5.09 -15.07
C TYR A 69 1.82 -6.08 -16.12
N LEU A 70 2.51 -7.14 -15.71
CA LEU A 70 2.99 -8.18 -16.64
C LEU A 70 1.84 -8.96 -17.26
N PHE A 71 0.79 -9.25 -16.49
CA PHE A 71 -0.40 -9.93 -16.99
C PHE A 71 -1.13 -9.09 -18.04
N ASP A 72 -1.33 -7.80 -17.77
CA ASP A 72 -1.95 -6.84 -18.70
C ASP A 72 -1.13 -6.65 -19.98
N PHE A 73 0.21 -6.76 -19.88
CA PHE A 73 1.10 -6.70 -21.04
C PHE A 73 0.98 -7.95 -21.92
N GLU A 74 0.82 -9.13 -21.32
CA GLU A 74 0.63 -10.40 -22.04
C GLU A 74 -0.80 -10.51 -22.63
N HIS A 75 -1.79 -9.87 -22.01
CA HIS A 75 -3.20 -9.89 -22.43
C HIS A 75 -3.73 -8.46 -22.63
N PRO A 76 -3.35 -7.79 -23.73
CA PRO A 76 -3.79 -6.44 -24.00
C PRO A 76 -5.32 -6.37 -24.11
N VAL A 77 -5.91 -5.57 -23.24
CA VAL A 77 -7.36 -5.33 -23.16
C VAL A 77 -7.87 -4.88 -24.53
N THR A 78 -8.80 -5.63 -25.10
CA THR A 78 -9.47 -5.32 -26.36
C THR A 78 -10.77 -4.57 -26.09
N ALA A 79 -11.31 -3.88 -27.11
CA ALA A 79 -12.56 -3.12 -26.97
C ALA A 79 -13.81 -3.97 -26.63
N GLU A 80 -13.64 -5.30 -26.55
CA GLU A 80 -14.67 -6.29 -26.26
C GLU A 80 -14.69 -6.71 -24.78
N ASP A 81 -13.70 -6.30 -23.99
CA ASP A 81 -13.60 -6.66 -22.57
C ASP A 81 -14.57 -5.86 -21.69
N THR A 82 -15.21 -6.55 -20.75
CA THR A 82 -16.23 -5.95 -19.90
C THR A 82 -15.63 -5.00 -18.84
N PRO A 83 -16.33 -3.91 -18.44
CA PRO A 83 -15.81 -2.92 -17.49
C PRO A 83 -15.38 -3.49 -16.12
N GLU A 84 -15.91 -4.65 -15.73
CA GLU A 84 -15.59 -5.32 -14.46
C GLU A 84 -14.23 -6.04 -14.50
N GLU A 85 -13.80 -6.57 -15.65
CA GLU A 85 -12.50 -7.25 -15.77
C GLU A 85 -11.34 -6.25 -15.79
N VAL A 86 -11.54 -5.08 -16.40
CA VAL A 86 -10.54 -4.00 -16.47
C VAL A 86 -10.35 -3.28 -15.12
N ALA A 87 -11.37 -3.31 -14.25
CA ALA A 87 -11.31 -2.68 -12.93
C ALA A 87 -10.50 -3.51 -11.90
N LYS A 88 -10.40 -4.84 -12.10
CA LYS A 88 -9.74 -5.75 -11.15
C LYS A 88 -8.21 -5.77 -11.31
N THR A 89 -7.70 -5.42 -12.50
CA THR A 89 -6.26 -5.41 -12.83
C THR A 89 -5.60 -4.05 -12.64
N ARG A 90 -6.38 -2.96 -12.54
CA ARG A 90 -5.85 -1.60 -12.42
C ARG A 90 -5.43 -1.26 -10.99
N PHE A 91 -4.18 -1.55 -10.65
CA PHE A 91 -3.44 -0.74 -9.68
C PHE A 91 -3.10 0.60 -10.35
N THR A 92 -4.03 1.56 -10.36
CA THR A 92 -3.76 2.88 -10.91
C THR A 92 -2.70 3.59 -10.08
N MET A 93 -1.59 3.97 -10.73
CA MET A 93 -0.68 4.97 -10.18
C MET A 93 -1.52 6.20 -9.83
N VAL A 94 -1.32 6.74 -8.62
CA VAL A 94 -1.90 8.01 -8.17
C VAL A 94 -1.60 9.08 -9.22
N ASP A 95 -2.59 9.37 -10.06
CA ASP A 95 -2.59 10.57 -10.87
C ASP A 95 -2.93 11.73 -9.93
N SER A 96 -2.08 12.75 -9.97
CA SER A 96 -2.28 13.97 -9.22
C SER A 96 -3.35 14.81 -9.93
N SER A 97 -4.62 14.47 -9.72
CA SER A 97 -5.75 15.35 -10.05
C SER A 97 -6.88 15.14 -9.03
N PRO A 98 -7.39 16.23 -8.41
CA PRO A 98 -8.25 16.11 -7.24
C PRO A 98 -9.70 15.89 -7.67
N SER A 99 -10.31 14.79 -7.22
CA SER A 99 -11.68 14.72 -6.66
C SER A 99 -12.30 13.33 -6.85
N GLN A 100 -12.66 12.66 -5.75
CA GLN A 100 -14.05 12.59 -5.26
C GLN A 100 -14.14 11.67 -4.02
N GLN A 101 -14.40 12.31 -2.87
CA GLN A 101 -15.24 11.86 -1.74
C GLN A 101 -15.01 10.44 -1.19
N THR A 102 -13.98 10.29 -0.37
CA THR A 102 -13.99 9.35 0.75
C THR A 102 -14.60 10.03 1.98
N PRO A 103 -15.35 9.33 2.85
CA PRO A 103 -15.97 9.95 4.02
C PRO A 103 -14.88 10.60 4.87
N ASN A 104 -15.08 11.87 5.22
CA ASN A 104 -14.23 12.64 6.12
C ASN A 104 -14.17 11.94 7.48
N TYR A 105 -13.24 11.02 7.68
CA TYR A 105 -12.80 10.67 9.03
C TYR A 105 -11.82 11.75 9.49
N SER A 106 -12.41 12.88 9.90
CA SER A 106 -11.68 13.95 10.55
C SER A 106 -10.92 13.39 11.75
N ALA A 107 -9.59 13.48 11.72
CA ALA A 107 -8.69 13.06 12.79
C ALA A 107 -8.90 13.83 14.12
N ARG A 108 -9.98 14.59 14.27
CA ARG A 108 -10.31 15.35 15.49
C ARG A 108 -11.30 14.67 16.43
N THR A 109 -11.80 13.47 16.11
CA THR A 109 -12.77 12.79 16.97
C THR A 109 -12.62 11.27 16.93
N MET A 110 -11.42 10.74 17.23
CA MET A 110 -11.32 9.35 17.67
C MET A 110 -11.72 9.31 19.14
N THR A 111 -12.87 8.72 19.45
CA THR A 111 -13.35 8.55 20.83
C THR A 111 -13.08 7.13 21.35
N THR A 112 -12.69 6.20 20.47
CA THR A 112 -12.55 4.77 20.77
C THR A 112 -11.31 4.18 20.11
N CYS A 113 -10.77 3.13 20.75
CA CYS A 113 -9.55 2.45 20.32
C CYS A 113 -9.80 1.63 19.06
N PRO A 114 -8.96 1.74 18.01
CA PRO A 114 -9.12 0.97 16.79
C PRO A 114 -8.86 -0.53 16.97
N ASP A 115 -8.04 -0.92 17.96
CA ASP A 115 -7.63 -2.31 18.14
C ASP A 115 -8.59 -3.12 19.02
N CYS A 116 -9.23 -2.49 20.00
CA CYS A 116 -10.10 -3.19 20.96
C CYS A 116 -11.44 -2.51 21.25
N GLY A 117 -11.72 -1.36 20.64
CA GLY A 117 -12.98 -0.63 20.82
C GLY A 117 -13.16 0.03 22.19
N SER A 118 -12.21 -0.09 23.10
CA SER A 118 -12.24 0.54 24.42
C SER A 118 -11.94 2.03 24.36
N ASP A 119 -12.20 2.75 25.45
CA ASP A 119 -11.91 4.18 25.52
C ASP A 119 -10.41 4.48 25.39
N ILE A 120 -10.10 5.62 24.78
CA ILE A 120 -8.75 6.13 24.60
C ILE A 120 -8.55 7.42 25.40
N PHE A 121 -7.30 7.64 25.81
CA PHE A 121 -6.89 8.77 26.64
C PHE A 121 -5.83 9.59 25.92
N HIS A 122 -5.83 10.90 26.11
CA HIS A 122 -4.85 11.80 25.53
C HIS A 122 -3.79 12.15 26.58
N GLU A 123 -2.54 11.76 26.35
CA GLU A 123 -1.42 12.06 27.24
C GLU A 123 -0.24 12.56 26.41
N ASN A 124 0.30 13.74 26.75
CA ASN A 124 1.49 14.34 26.12
C ASN A 124 1.41 14.48 24.57
N GLY A 125 0.21 14.66 24.00
CA GLY A 125 0.02 14.72 22.54
C GLY A 125 -0.09 13.36 21.86
N CYS A 126 -0.19 12.28 22.64
CA CYS A 126 -0.45 10.93 22.17
C CYS A 126 -1.82 10.44 22.61
N VAL A 127 -2.48 9.64 21.76
CA VAL A 127 -3.66 8.85 22.12
C VAL A 127 -3.21 7.47 22.59
N THR A 128 -3.67 7.03 23.75
CA THR A 128 -3.28 5.76 24.38
C THR A 128 -4.51 4.97 24.83
N CYS A 129 -4.50 3.66 24.64
CA CYS A 129 -5.52 2.75 25.14
C CYS A 129 -4.95 1.88 26.28
N PRO A 130 -5.45 2.00 27.52
CA PRO A 130 -5.00 1.17 28.64
C PRO A 130 -5.45 -0.29 28.53
N SER A 131 -6.45 -0.59 27.70
CA SER A 131 -7.04 -1.94 27.59
C SER A 131 -6.22 -2.88 26.71
N CYS A 132 -5.58 -2.36 25.65
CA CYS A 132 -4.78 -3.17 24.72
C CYS A 132 -3.34 -2.67 24.50
N GLY A 133 -2.99 -1.49 25.03
CA GLY A 133 -1.66 -0.91 24.87
C GLY A 133 -1.44 -0.15 23.56
N PHE A 134 -2.49 0.07 22.75
CA PHE A 134 -2.41 0.93 21.56
C PHE A 134 -1.93 2.34 21.93
N SER A 135 -0.96 2.89 21.19
CA SER A 135 -0.48 4.26 21.35
C SER A 135 -0.19 4.89 19.99
N LYS A 136 -0.61 6.14 19.80
CA LYS A 136 -0.32 6.94 18.59
C LYS A 136 -0.12 8.41 18.96
N CYS A 137 1.06 8.95 18.65
CA CYS A 137 1.41 10.36 18.85
C CYS A 137 1.26 11.16 17.55
N ASP A 138 0.86 12.44 17.66
CA ASP A 138 0.89 13.40 16.54
C ASP A 138 2.32 13.86 16.22
#